data_AF-A0A355V2R7-F1
#
_entry.id   AF-A0A355V2R7-F1
#
_cell.length_a   1.000
_cell.length_b   1.000
_cell.length_c   1.000
_cell.angle_alpha   90.00
_cell.angle_beta   90.00
_cell.angle_gamma   90.00
#
_symmetry.space_group_name_H-M   'P 1'
#
loop_
_entity.id
_entity.type
_entity.pdbx_description
1 polymer ?
#
loop_
_entity_poly.entity_id
_entity_poly.type
_entity_poly.pdbx_seq_one_letter_code
_entity_poly.pdbx_strand_id
1 'polypeptide(L)'
;YALSEIGKDAFKNNKTVTALVVPTSVEVIYNFAFNGCTALVQVTFANKIGWRRTSQNGTFEVSFASLATPTAAATLLKETYNSGGLMYQYVWTNSN
;
A
#
# COMPACT_ATOMS: atom_id res chain seq x y z
N TYR A 1 21.61 0.57 -3.00
CA TYR A 1 20.39 0.25 -3.76
C TYR A 1 19.20 0.74 -2.94
N ALA A 2 18.48 1.74 -3.43
CA ALA A 2 17.28 2.24 -2.76
C ALA A 2 16.11 1.32 -3.12
N LEU A 3 15.42 0.77 -2.12
CA LEU A 3 14.20 0.01 -2.33
C LEU A 3 13.04 0.99 -2.46
N SER A 4 12.84 1.50 -3.68
CA SER A 4 11.83 2.52 -3.97
C SER A 4 10.48 1.95 -4.36
N GLU A 5 10.40 0.66 -4.65
CA GLU A 5 9.19 0.03 -5.16
C GLU A 5 9.01 -1.39 -4.66
N ILE A 6 7.74 -1.75 -4.40
CA ILE A 6 7.33 -3.13 -4.12
C ILE A 6 6.76 -3.70 -5.40
N GLY A 7 7.50 -4.63 -6.00
CA GLY A 7 7.16 -5.27 -7.27
C GLY A 7 5.81 -5.98 -7.26
N LYS A 8 5.28 -6.18 -8.46
CA LYS A 8 4.04 -6.94 -8.67
C LYS A 8 4.21 -8.35 -8.11
N ASP A 9 3.19 -8.85 -7.42
CA ASP A 9 3.18 -10.19 -6.80
C ASP A 9 4.29 -10.44 -5.74
N ALA A 10 5.01 -9.41 -5.26
CA ALA A 10 6.17 -9.57 -4.36
C ALA A 10 5.91 -10.41 -3.09
N PHE A 11 4.72 -10.29 -2.50
CA PHE A 11 4.26 -11.08 -1.34
C PHE A 11 2.99 -11.88 -1.67
N LYS A 12 2.74 -12.18 -2.94
CA LYS A 12 1.54 -12.93 -3.31
C LYS A 12 1.47 -14.30 -2.64
N ASN A 13 0.30 -14.65 -2.12
CA ASN A 13 0.01 -15.87 -1.37
C ASN A 13 0.91 -16.05 -0.14
N ASN A 14 1.48 -14.97 0.40
CA ASN A 14 2.30 -15.08 1.59
C ASN A 14 1.40 -15.24 2.84
N LYS A 15 1.41 -16.45 3.38
CA LYS A 15 0.64 -16.83 4.59
C LYS A 15 1.49 -16.82 5.86
N THR A 16 2.70 -16.27 5.79
CA THR A 16 3.66 -16.25 6.92
C THR A 16 3.82 -14.86 7.51
N VAL A 17 3.72 -13.82 6.68
CA VAL A 17 3.91 -12.43 7.12
C VAL A 17 2.65 -11.95 7.83
N THR A 18 2.79 -11.65 9.13
CA THR A 18 1.72 -11.12 9.97
C THR A 18 1.75 -9.59 10.06
N ALA A 19 2.95 -9.02 10.06
CA ALA A 19 3.20 -7.60 10.12
C ALA A 19 4.19 -7.17 9.03
N LEU A 20 3.93 -6.02 8.40
CA LEU A 20 4.82 -5.41 7.42
C LEU A 20 5.01 -3.93 7.74
N VAL A 21 6.25 -3.46 7.67
CA VAL A 21 6.56 -2.04 7.75
C VAL A 21 7.01 -1.57 6.37
N VAL A 22 6.29 -0.60 5.80
CA VAL A 22 6.66 0.06 4.55
C VAL A 22 7.53 1.28 4.90
N PRO A 23 8.84 1.23 4.64
CA PRO A 23 9.74 2.34 4.96
C PRO A 23 9.45 3.56 4.09
N THR A 24 9.98 4.72 4.49
CA THR A 24 9.82 5.99 3.75
C THR A 24 10.46 5.98 2.37
N SER A 25 11.36 5.02 2.09
CA SER A 25 11.98 4.86 0.78
C SER A 25 11.01 4.34 -0.29
N VAL A 26 9.96 3.60 0.10
CA VAL A 26 9.05 2.97 -0.85
C VAL A 26 8.06 4.00 -1.37
N GLU A 27 8.17 4.35 -2.64
CA GLU A 27 7.32 5.31 -3.33
C GLU A 27 6.15 4.63 -4.05
N VAL A 28 6.35 3.41 -4.55
CA VAL A 28 5.39 2.68 -5.39
C VAL A 28 5.14 1.26 -4.90
N ILE A 29 3.89 0.83 -4.92
CA ILE A 29 3.45 -0.54 -4.65
C ILE A 29 2.62 -1.00 -5.84
N TYR A 30 3.11 -2.03 -6.54
CA TYR A 30 2.44 -2.56 -7.70
C TYR A 30 1.25 -3.46 -7.35
N ASN A 31 0.42 -3.75 -8.36
CA ASN A 31 -0.72 -4.62 -8.23
C ASN A 31 -0.34 -6.03 -7.75
N PHE A 32 -1.28 -6.70 -7.11
CA PHE A 32 -1.13 -8.04 -6.53
C PHE A 32 0.04 -8.25 -5.57
N ALA A 33 0.79 -7.20 -5.17
CA ALA A 33 1.92 -7.33 -4.26
C ALA A 33 1.55 -8.08 -2.97
N PHE A 34 0.34 -7.87 -2.44
CA PHE A 34 -0.18 -8.53 -1.22
C PHE A 34 -1.40 -9.42 -1.46
N ASN A 35 -1.66 -9.83 -2.70
CA ASN A 35 -2.82 -10.67 -3.00
C ASN A 35 -2.68 -12.04 -2.33
N GLY A 36 -3.74 -12.52 -1.67
CA GLY A 36 -3.71 -13.80 -0.95
C GLY A 36 -2.89 -13.80 0.34
N CYS A 37 -2.47 -12.63 0.84
CA CYS A 37 -1.83 -12.48 2.15
C CYS A 37 -2.85 -12.67 3.29
N THR A 38 -3.23 -13.91 3.59
CA THR A 38 -4.25 -14.20 4.62
C THR A 38 -3.75 -13.98 6.04
N ALA A 39 -2.45 -14.11 6.27
CA ALA A 39 -1.84 -13.90 7.58
C ALA A 39 -1.54 -12.42 7.88
N LEU A 40 -1.58 -11.53 6.89
CA LEU A 40 -1.23 -10.13 7.04
C LEU A 40 -2.33 -9.39 7.81
N VAL A 41 -2.04 -9.10 9.08
CA VAL A 41 -2.95 -8.41 10.00
C VAL A 41 -2.55 -6.94 10.18
N GLN A 42 -1.25 -6.63 10.10
CA GLN A 42 -0.74 -5.30 10.41
C GLN A 42 0.18 -4.77 9.32
N VAL A 43 -0.09 -3.57 8.84
CA VAL A 43 0.80 -2.84 7.93
C VAL A 43 1.04 -1.45 8.44
N THR A 44 2.29 -1.09 8.69
CA THR A 44 2.66 0.24 9.15
C THR A 44 3.38 0.99 8.05
N PHE A 45 2.82 2.12 7.63
CA PHE A 45 3.49 3.04 6.74
C PHE A 45 4.35 4.00 7.56
N ALA A 46 5.68 3.92 7.40
CA ALA A 46 6.59 4.85 8.06
C ALA A 46 6.48 6.27 7.46
N ASN A 47 5.96 6.37 6.24
CA ASN A 47 5.74 7.65 5.58
C ASN A 47 4.39 8.26 5.97
N LYS A 48 4.39 9.58 6.24
CA LYS A 48 3.19 10.36 6.59
C LYS A 48 2.59 11.11 5.40
N ILE A 49 3.09 10.89 4.19
CA ILE A 49 2.50 11.48 2.99
C ILE A 49 1.26 10.71 2.56
N GLY A 50 0.35 11.39 1.85
CA GLY A 50 -0.86 10.79 1.33
C GLY A 50 -0.50 9.67 0.37
N TRP A 51 -1.33 8.62 0.31
CA TRP A 51 -1.19 7.59 -0.71
C TRP A 51 -2.33 7.73 -1.70
N ARG A 52 -2.05 7.44 -2.96
CA ARG A 52 -3.06 7.36 -4.02
C ARG A 52 -3.01 5.97 -4.62
N ARG A 53 -4.18 5.40 -4.82
CA ARG A 53 -4.34 4.12 -5.51
C ARG A 53 -4.94 4.39 -6.88
N THR A 54 -4.35 3.84 -7.93
CA THR A 54 -4.98 3.75 -9.24
C THR A 54 -5.85 2.49 -9.25
N SER A 55 -6.90 2.50 -10.06
CA SER A 55 -7.69 1.33 -10.43
C SER A 55 -8.16 1.55 -11.87
N GLN A 56 -8.74 0.52 -12.51
CA GLN A 56 -9.38 0.65 -13.82
C GLN A 56 -10.42 1.79 -13.88
N ASN A 57 -10.98 2.17 -12.73
CA ASN A 57 -11.97 3.24 -12.58
C ASN A 57 -11.35 4.62 -12.28
N GLY A 58 -10.02 4.78 -12.34
CA GLY A 58 -9.32 6.03 -12.05
C GLY A 58 -8.51 6.02 -10.75
N THR A 59 -8.03 7.20 -10.35
CA THR A 59 -7.17 7.38 -9.18
C THR A 59 -7.98 7.79 -7.95
N PHE A 60 -7.89 7.04 -6.87
CA PHE A 60 -8.55 7.32 -5.60
C PHE A 60 -7.52 7.68 -4.54
N GLU A 61 -7.82 8.70 -3.74
CA GLU A 61 -7.01 9.07 -2.60
C GLU A 61 -7.25 8.12 -1.44
N VAL A 62 -6.16 7.70 -0.80
CA VAL A 62 -6.20 6.90 0.43
C VAL A 62 -6.17 7.88 1.59
N SER A 63 -7.25 7.89 2.37
CA SER A 63 -7.36 8.79 3.52
C SER A 63 -6.35 8.41 4.59
N PHE A 64 -5.78 9.41 5.27
CA PHE A 64 -4.83 9.16 6.36
C PHE A 64 -5.46 8.32 7.49
N ALA A 65 -6.77 8.43 7.70
CA ALA A 65 -7.52 7.60 8.65
C ALA A 65 -7.45 6.10 8.32
N SER A 66 -7.51 5.74 7.03
CA SER A 66 -7.39 4.34 6.59
C SER A 66 -5.97 3.77 6.74
N LEU A 67 -4.97 4.65 6.83
CA LEU A 67 -3.56 4.29 7.09
C LEU A 67 -3.15 4.52 8.54
N ALA A 68 -3.99 5.19 9.34
CA ALA A 68 -3.71 5.52 10.73
C ALA A 68 -3.67 4.28 11.63
N THR A 69 -4.39 3.22 11.25
CA THR A 69 -4.34 1.94 11.96
C THR A 69 -3.67 0.87 11.10
N PRO A 70 -2.77 0.05 11.69
CA PRO A 70 -2.09 -1.01 10.94
C PRO A 70 -3.05 -2.01 10.30
N THR A 71 -4.20 -2.23 10.94
CA THR A 71 -5.22 -3.16 10.48
C THR A 71 -5.97 -2.63 9.26
N ALA A 72 -6.37 -1.35 9.27
CA ALA A 72 -7.03 -0.74 8.11
C ALA A 72 -6.08 -0.65 6.91
N ALA A 73 -4.81 -0.32 7.17
CA ALA A 73 -3.75 -0.34 6.17
C ALA A 73 -3.59 -1.74 5.55
N ALA A 74 -3.57 -2.80 6.37
CA ALA A 74 -3.50 -4.17 5.88
C ALA A 74 -4.72 -4.57 5.06
N THR A 75 -5.93 -4.20 5.49
CA THR A 75 -7.17 -4.46 4.76
C THR A 75 -7.18 -3.74 3.42
N LEU A 76 -6.79 -2.46 3.38
CA LEU A 76 -6.65 -1.70 2.15
C LEU A 76 -5.62 -2.34 1.22
N LEU A 77 -4.50 -2.83 1.77
CA LEU A 77 -3.53 -3.57 0.96
C LEU A 77 -4.02 -4.94 0.48
N LYS A 78 -5.06 -5.53 1.07
CA LYS A 78 -5.60 -6.83 0.62
C LYS A 78 -6.74 -6.65 -0.37
N GLU A 79 -7.61 -5.68 -0.16
CA GLU A 79 -8.84 -5.49 -0.95
C GLU A 79 -8.58 -4.82 -2.30
N THR A 80 -7.56 -3.96 -2.38
CA THR A 80 -7.53 -2.95 -3.43
C THR A 80 -6.69 -3.29 -4.66
N TYR A 81 -5.97 -4.40 -4.63
CA TYR A 81 -5.03 -4.76 -5.70
C TYR A 81 -5.49 -5.84 -6.67
N ASN A 82 -6.74 -6.30 -6.54
CA ASN A 82 -7.31 -7.28 -7.47
C ASN A 82 -7.75 -6.66 -8.81
N SER A 83 -7.87 -5.33 -8.89
CA SER A 83 -8.39 -4.62 -10.06
C SER A 83 -7.31 -4.10 -11.02
N GLY A 84 -6.03 -4.48 -10.87
CA GLY A 84 -4.97 -4.12 -11.81
C GLY A 84 -4.40 -2.69 -11.67
N GLY A 85 -4.67 -2.02 -10.55
CA GLY A 85 -4.11 -0.70 -10.25
C GLY A 85 -2.91 -0.72 -9.31
N LEU A 86 -2.18 0.39 -9.22
CA LEU A 86 -0.97 0.56 -8.41
C LEU A 86 -1.19 1.59 -7.32
N MET A 87 -0.46 1.51 -6.21
CA MET A 87 -0.48 2.54 -5.17
C MET A 87 0.84 3.31 -5.19
N TYR A 88 0.77 4.62 -5.14
CA TYR A 88 1.94 5.49 -5.15
C TYR A 88 1.79 6.60 -4.12
N GLN A 89 2.91 7.07 -3.62
CA GLN A 89 2.95 8.19 -2.68
C GLN A 89 2.58 9.50 -3.38
N TYR A 90 1.84 10.34 -2.67
CA TYR A 90 1.41 11.65 -3.11
C TYR A 90 1.60 12.67 -1.99
N VAL A 91 2.40 13.71 -2.27
CA VAL A 91 2.55 14.84 -1.36
C VAL A 91 1.33 15.74 -1.52
N TRP A 92 0.53 15.89 -0.46
CA TRP A 92 -0.43 16.98 -0.39
C TRP A 92 0.34 18.29 -0.29
N THR A 93 0.64 18.89 -1.44
CA THR A 93 1.10 20.29 -1.47
C THR A 93 -0.13 21.15 -1.24
N ASN A 94 -0.43 21.46 0.02
CA ASN A 94 -1.14 22.71 0.29
C ASN A 94 -0.18 23.82 -0.14
N SER A 95 -0.27 24.25 -1.40
CA SER A 95 0.17 25.58 -1.79
C SER A 95 -0.72 26.55 -1.01
N ASN A 96 -0.21 26.99 0.13
CA ASN A 96 -0.72 28.11 0.90
C ASN A 96 -0.29 29.41 0.20
#